data_AF-A0A6M8F9H9-F1
#
_entry.id   AF-A0A6M8F9H9-F1
#
_cell.length_a   1.000
_cell.length_b   1.000
_cell.length_c   1.000
_cell.angle_alpha   90.00
_cell.angle_beta   90.00
_cell.angle_gamma   90.00
#
_symmetry.space_group_name_H-M   'P 1'
#
loop_
_entity.id
_entity.type
_entity.pdbx_description
1 polymer ?
#
loop_
_entity_poly.entity_id
_entity_poly.type
_entity_poly.pdbx_seq_one_letter_code
_entity_poly.pdbx_strand_id
1 'polypeptide(L)'
;MAHELYTRTNQKIYFAGLALENLRKAEAGTSMHGQGQVQAEREAALFHLYGALLGLCHEIAGYYRLPEANVPRAELLLNQAVLQAAPSPELAELVELAQQSETWLAQLLQAYAKLFQPPQAPKTAKVDPTLPLIQAVSVEEEVPQLGREELEAWRQQLKQLALRFRESLSEC
;
A
#
# COMPACT_ATOMS: atom_id res chain seq x y z
N MET A 1 -12.21 -7.80 -23.58
CA MET A 1 -11.15 -8.35 -22.73
C MET A 1 -10.07 -7.32 -22.35
N ALA A 2 -9.30 -6.71 -23.28
CA ALA A 2 -8.21 -5.77 -22.90
C ALA A 2 -8.62 -4.40 -22.30
N HIS A 3 -9.93 -4.08 -22.25
CA HIS A 3 -10.46 -2.80 -21.76
C HIS A 3 -11.33 -2.94 -20.50
N GLU A 4 -11.43 -4.14 -19.91
CA GLU A 4 -12.21 -4.37 -18.69
C GLU A 4 -11.41 -3.94 -17.46
N LEU A 5 -12.04 -3.18 -16.55
CA LEU A 5 -11.37 -2.56 -15.39
C LEU A 5 -10.60 -3.59 -14.53
N TYR A 6 -11.14 -4.81 -14.38
CA TYR A 6 -10.48 -5.88 -13.63
C TYR A 6 -9.14 -6.32 -14.20
N THR A 7 -8.91 -6.10 -15.49
CA THR A 7 -7.64 -6.42 -16.16
C THR A 7 -6.50 -5.62 -15.53
N ARG A 8 -6.76 -4.36 -15.17
CA ARG A 8 -5.74 -3.49 -14.56
C ARG A 8 -5.38 -3.91 -13.14
N THR A 9 -6.37 -4.26 -12.33
CA THR A 9 -6.17 -4.78 -10.97
C THR A 9 -5.35 -6.06 -10.98
N ASN A 10 -5.73 -7.03 -11.82
CA ASN A 10 -5.01 -8.30 -11.94
C ASN A 10 -3.58 -8.10 -12.43
N GLN A 11 -3.37 -7.23 -13.42
CA GLN A 11 -2.04 -6.88 -13.91
C GLN A 11 -1.16 -6.29 -12.79
N LYS A 12 -1.71 -5.39 -11.97
CA LYS A 12 -0.97 -4.77 -10.87
C LYS A 12 -0.65 -5.74 -9.74
N ILE A 13 -1.58 -6.64 -9.38
CA ILE A 13 -1.31 -7.74 -8.44
C ILE A 13 -0.21 -8.67 -8.97
N TYR A 14 -0.21 -8.95 -10.28
CA TYR A 14 0.84 -9.75 -10.90
C TYR A 14 2.20 -9.05 -10.85
N PHE A 15 2.28 -7.77 -11.22
CA PHE A 15 3.52 -6.99 -11.17
C PHE A 15 4.07 -6.81 -9.76
N ALA A 16 3.22 -6.66 -8.75
CA ALA A 16 3.66 -6.68 -7.35
C ALA A 16 4.38 -7.99 -7.01
N GLY A 17 3.94 -9.13 -7.56
CA GLY A 17 4.61 -10.40 -7.39
C GLY A 17 5.96 -10.53 -8.07
N LEU A 18 6.09 -9.95 -9.26
CA LEU A 18 7.39 -9.90 -9.94
C LEU A 18 8.39 -9.07 -9.12
N ALA A 19 7.98 -7.91 -8.62
CA ALA A 19 8.81 -7.07 -7.75
C ALA A 19 9.19 -7.79 -6.45
N LEU A 20 8.26 -8.52 -5.82
CA LEU A 20 8.56 -9.28 -4.60
C LEU A 20 9.53 -10.46 -4.82
N GLU A 21 9.45 -11.12 -5.97
CA GLU A 21 10.42 -12.15 -6.33
C GLU A 21 11.80 -11.55 -6.63
N ASN A 22 11.87 -10.39 -7.26
CA ASN A 22 13.13 -9.67 -7.45
C ASN A 22 13.71 -9.17 -6.11
N LEU A 23 12.87 -8.67 -5.20
CA LEU A 23 13.25 -8.29 -3.85
C LEU A 23 13.87 -9.48 -3.11
N ARG A 24 13.24 -10.66 -3.18
CA ARG A 24 13.78 -11.89 -2.58
C ARG A 24 15.18 -12.23 -3.10
N LYS A 25 15.40 -12.08 -4.42
CA LYS A 25 16.72 -12.31 -5.04
C LYS A 25 17.74 -11.27 -4.60
N ALA A 26 17.33 -10.01 -4.49
CA ALA A 26 18.18 -8.90 -4.05
C ALA A 26 18.60 -9.08 -2.57
N GLU A 27 17.68 -9.49 -1.69
CA GLU A 27 17.94 -9.79 -0.27
C GLU A 27 18.93 -10.95 -0.10
N ALA A 28 18.88 -11.96 -0.98
CA ALA A 28 19.79 -13.11 -0.95
C ALA A 28 21.17 -12.84 -1.58
N GLY A 29 21.32 -11.74 -2.33
CA GLY A 29 22.54 -11.40 -3.05
C GLY A 29 23.61 -10.77 -2.16
N THR A 30 24.87 -11.18 -2.32
CA THR A 30 26.01 -10.67 -1.52
C THR A 30 26.71 -9.44 -2.12
N SER A 31 26.12 -8.80 -3.14
CA SER A 31 26.79 -7.72 -3.88
C SER A 31 26.72 -6.37 -3.16
N MET A 32 27.75 -5.52 -3.33
CA MET A 32 27.76 -4.14 -2.81
C MET A 32 26.59 -3.26 -3.29
N HIS A 33 25.96 -3.59 -4.44
CA HIS A 33 24.77 -2.90 -4.94
C HIS A 33 23.45 -3.40 -4.31
N GLY A 34 23.51 -4.39 -3.41
CA GLY A 34 22.35 -5.09 -2.87
C GLY A 34 21.36 -4.17 -2.15
N GLN A 35 21.82 -3.18 -1.38
CA GLN A 35 20.93 -2.28 -0.65
C GLN A 35 20.08 -1.38 -1.56
N GLY A 36 20.68 -0.84 -2.63
CA GLY A 36 19.95 -0.03 -3.61
C GLY A 36 18.93 -0.86 -4.38
N GLN A 37 19.28 -2.09 -4.74
CA GLN A 37 18.36 -3.00 -5.44
C GLN A 37 17.21 -3.46 -4.52
N VAL A 38 17.49 -3.78 -3.26
CA VAL A 38 16.46 -4.09 -2.25
C VAL A 38 15.47 -2.93 -2.12
N GLN A 39 15.95 -1.69 -1.98
CA GLN A 39 15.08 -0.54 -1.86
C GLN A 39 14.24 -0.32 -3.14
N ALA A 40 14.86 -0.41 -4.33
CA ALA A 40 14.15 -0.23 -5.59
C ALA A 40 13.02 -1.25 -5.78
N GLU A 41 13.27 -2.54 -5.51
CA GLU A 41 12.25 -3.58 -5.66
C GLU A 41 11.15 -3.48 -4.58
N ARG A 42 11.49 -3.03 -3.37
CA ARG A 42 10.51 -2.73 -2.32
C ARG A 42 9.56 -1.61 -2.75
N GLU A 43 10.08 -0.50 -3.26
CA GLU A 43 9.27 0.61 -3.76
C GLU A 43 8.43 0.20 -4.97
N ALA A 44 8.98 -0.61 -5.88
CA ALA A 44 8.24 -1.16 -7.02
C ALA A 44 7.07 -2.03 -6.57
N ALA A 45 7.28 -2.94 -5.61
CA ALA A 45 6.21 -3.77 -5.05
C ALA A 45 5.10 -2.89 -4.44
N LEU A 46 5.47 -1.91 -3.63
CA LEU A 46 4.55 -0.97 -3.00
C LEU A 46 3.75 -0.13 -4.02
N PHE A 47 4.42 0.38 -5.06
CA PHE A 47 3.79 1.09 -6.18
C PHE A 47 2.77 0.21 -6.91
N HIS A 48 3.10 -1.06 -7.14
CA HIS A 48 2.19 -1.98 -7.80
C HIS A 48 1.00 -2.38 -6.91
N LEU A 49 1.19 -2.53 -5.61
CA LEU A 49 0.10 -2.78 -4.65
C LEU A 49 -0.87 -1.60 -4.59
N TYR A 50 -0.38 -0.36 -4.47
CA TYR A 50 -1.23 0.82 -4.55
C TYR A 50 -1.99 0.88 -5.89
N GLY A 51 -1.31 0.59 -7.00
CA GLY A 51 -1.94 0.54 -8.31
C GLY A 51 -3.03 -0.52 -8.44
N ALA A 52 -2.89 -1.66 -7.75
CA ALA A 52 -3.92 -2.70 -7.69
C ALA A 52 -5.13 -2.26 -6.84
N LEU A 53 -4.89 -1.61 -5.70
CA LEU A 53 -5.95 -1.00 -4.89
C LEU A 53 -6.75 0.02 -5.69
N LEU A 54 -6.07 0.93 -6.39
CA LEU A 54 -6.72 1.93 -7.24
C LEU A 54 -7.56 1.26 -8.34
N GLY A 55 -7.02 0.22 -8.99
CA GLY A 55 -7.76 -0.57 -9.98
C GLY A 55 -9.03 -1.19 -9.39
N LEU A 56 -8.95 -1.76 -8.19
CA LEU A 56 -10.10 -2.33 -7.50
C LEU A 56 -11.15 -1.26 -7.15
N CYS A 57 -10.71 -0.08 -6.72
CA CYS A 57 -11.60 1.06 -6.48
C CYS A 57 -12.31 1.49 -7.78
N HIS A 58 -11.62 1.48 -8.92
CA HIS A 58 -12.23 1.75 -10.23
C HIS A 58 -13.22 0.67 -10.65
N GLU A 59 -12.96 -0.61 -10.39
CA GLU A 59 -13.92 -1.70 -10.65
C GLU A 59 -15.23 -1.46 -9.88
N ILE A 60 -15.15 -1.19 -8.57
CA ILE A 60 -16.31 -0.92 -7.71
C ILE A 60 -17.04 0.33 -8.20
N ALA A 61 -16.32 1.43 -8.41
CA ALA A 61 -16.90 2.69 -8.87
C ALA A 61 -17.55 2.56 -10.26
N GLY A 62 -16.95 1.77 -11.15
CA GLY A 62 -17.50 1.46 -12.47
C GLY A 62 -18.77 0.62 -12.40
N TYR A 63 -18.81 -0.39 -11.52
CA TYR A 63 -19.99 -1.22 -11.31
C TYR A 63 -21.19 -0.40 -10.82
N TYR A 64 -20.97 0.44 -9.79
CA TYR A 64 -22.00 1.32 -9.23
C TYR A 64 -22.22 2.62 -10.03
N ARG A 65 -21.51 2.82 -11.14
CA ARG A 65 -21.58 4.02 -12.01
C ARG A 65 -21.35 5.33 -11.26
N LEU A 66 -20.39 5.34 -10.34
CA LEU A 66 -20.02 6.52 -9.58
C LEU A 66 -19.40 7.60 -10.50
N PRO A 67 -19.66 8.90 -10.27
CA PRO A 67 -18.97 9.99 -10.96
C PRO A 67 -17.44 9.91 -10.85
N GLU A 68 -16.94 9.37 -9.74
CA GLU A 68 -15.53 9.26 -9.39
C GLU A 68 -14.83 8.05 -10.02
N ALA A 69 -15.47 7.31 -10.94
CA ALA A 69 -14.92 6.07 -11.51
C ALA A 69 -13.56 6.19 -12.22
N ASN A 70 -13.11 7.42 -12.52
CA ASN A 70 -11.83 7.68 -13.20
C ASN A 70 -10.87 8.56 -12.39
N VAL A 71 -11.07 8.71 -11.07
CA VAL A 71 -10.14 9.51 -10.26
C VAL A 71 -8.73 8.92 -10.24
N PRO A 72 -7.66 9.74 -10.19
CA PRO A 72 -6.30 9.25 -10.29
C PRO A 72 -5.72 8.67 -8.99
N ARG A 73 -6.46 8.77 -7.88
CA ARG A 73 -6.00 8.41 -6.53
C ARG A 73 -7.07 7.65 -5.76
N ALA A 74 -6.69 6.58 -5.07
CA ALA A 74 -7.61 5.74 -4.33
C ALA A 74 -8.30 6.53 -3.20
N GLU A 75 -7.56 7.42 -2.54
CA GLU A 75 -8.04 8.25 -1.43
C GLU A 75 -9.18 9.21 -1.82
N LEU A 76 -9.34 9.51 -3.12
CA LEU A 76 -10.46 10.30 -3.62
C LEU A 76 -11.77 9.49 -3.68
N LEU A 77 -11.69 8.16 -3.69
CA LEU A 77 -12.83 7.23 -3.57
C LEU A 77 -13.00 6.74 -2.12
N LEU A 78 -11.90 6.48 -1.42
CA LEU A 78 -11.89 5.91 -0.06
C LEU A 78 -12.12 6.98 1.02
N ASN A 79 -13.28 7.62 1.00
CA ASN A 79 -13.68 8.58 2.02
C ASN A 79 -15.18 8.52 2.32
N GLN A 80 -15.56 9.06 3.47
CA GLN A 80 -16.95 9.01 3.93
C GLN A 80 -17.92 9.76 3.01
N ALA A 81 -17.50 10.86 2.36
CA ALA A 81 -18.40 11.63 1.51
C ALA A 81 -18.86 10.81 0.28
N VAL A 82 -17.93 10.11 -0.37
CA VAL A 82 -18.24 9.21 -1.49
C VAL A 82 -19.12 8.05 -1.02
N LEU A 83 -18.79 7.43 0.13
CA LEU A 83 -19.59 6.34 0.68
C LEU A 83 -21.03 6.76 1.01
N GLN A 84 -21.23 7.95 1.57
CA GLN A 84 -22.58 8.48 1.86
C GLN A 84 -23.35 8.82 0.59
N ALA A 85 -22.66 9.30 -0.46
CA ALA A 85 -23.28 9.61 -1.74
C ALA A 85 -23.71 8.36 -2.52
N ALA A 86 -22.95 7.26 -2.39
CA ALA A 86 -23.26 5.99 -3.02
C ALA A 86 -22.89 4.80 -2.12
N PRO A 87 -23.79 4.41 -1.20
CA PRO A 87 -23.56 3.31 -0.28
C PRO A 87 -23.40 1.98 -1.03
N SER A 88 -22.27 1.31 -0.81
CA SER A 88 -22.01 -0.05 -1.26
C SER A 88 -21.20 -0.81 -0.21
N PRO A 89 -21.46 -2.12 -0.02
CA PRO A 89 -20.77 -2.90 1.01
C PRO A 89 -19.26 -3.00 0.76
N GLU A 90 -18.82 -3.13 -0.49
CA GLU A 90 -17.41 -3.21 -0.87
C GLU A 90 -16.68 -1.90 -0.58
N LEU A 91 -17.30 -0.76 -0.92
CA LEU A 91 -16.73 0.55 -0.61
C LEU A 91 -16.71 0.82 0.89
N ALA A 92 -17.77 0.44 1.61
CA ALA A 92 -17.85 0.59 3.07
C ALA A 92 -16.68 -0.13 3.76
N GLU A 93 -16.41 -1.37 3.35
CA GLU A 93 -15.31 -2.16 3.90
C GLU A 93 -13.94 -1.53 3.59
N LEU A 94 -13.69 -1.10 2.34
CA LEU A 94 -12.43 -0.44 1.99
C LEU A 94 -12.23 0.89 2.74
N VAL A 95 -13.30 1.65 2.95
CA VAL A 95 -13.27 2.90 3.71
C VAL A 95 -12.97 2.63 5.19
N GLU A 96 -13.57 1.61 5.78
CA GLU A 96 -13.29 1.20 7.17
C GLU A 96 -11.84 0.77 7.34
N LEU A 97 -11.35 -0.10 6.47
CA LEU A 97 -9.96 -0.54 6.45
C LEU A 97 -9.01 0.66 6.32
N ALA A 98 -9.27 1.60 5.40
CA ALA A 98 -8.41 2.75 5.19
C ALA A 98 -8.36 3.74 6.38
N GLN A 99 -9.39 3.76 7.24
CA GLN A 99 -9.47 4.67 8.39
C GLN A 99 -8.78 4.11 9.64
N GLN A 100 -8.69 2.79 9.76
CA GLN A 100 -8.07 2.11 10.91
C GLN A 100 -6.56 1.94 10.68
N SER A 101 -5.74 2.72 11.39
CA SER A 101 -4.29 2.88 11.16
C SER A 101 -3.47 1.59 11.22
N GLU A 102 -3.98 0.60 11.94
CA GLU A 102 -3.41 -0.71 12.21
C GLU A 102 -3.69 -1.71 11.10
N THR A 103 -4.62 -1.40 10.18
CA THR A 103 -4.93 -2.31 9.08
C THR A 103 -3.84 -2.26 8.02
N TRP A 104 -3.71 -3.36 7.30
CA TRP A 104 -2.81 -3.46 6.15
C TRP A 104 -3.09 -2.38 5.09
N LEU A 105 -4.36 -1.97 4.91
CA LEU A 105 -4.73 -1.00 3.89
C LEU A 105 -4.29 0.42 4.29
N ALA A 106 -4.52 0.81 5.55
CA ALA A 106 -4.06 2.09 6.05
C ALA A 106 -2.52 2.17 6.02
N GLN A 107 -1.84 1.09 6.42
CA GLN A 107 -0.38 0.99 6.37
C GLN A 107 0.15 1.05 4.94
N LEU A 108 -0.51 0.39 3.98
CA LEU A 108 -0.18 0.47 2.55
C LEU A 108 -0.27 1.92 2.05
N LEU A 109 -1.36 2.63 2.35
CA LEU A 109 -1.57 4.02 1.94
C LEU A 109 -0.51 4.95 2.55
N GLN A 110 -0.21 4.78 3.84
CA GLN A 110 0.82 5.55 4.53
C GLN A 110 2.22 5.27 3.96
N ALA A 111 2.57 4.00 3.73
CA ALA A 111 3.84 3.62 3.14
C ALA A 111 3.99 4.20 1.73
N TYR A 112 2.94 4.12 0.90
CA TYR A 112 2.95 4.70 -0.43
C TYR A 112 3.10 6.22 -0.40
N ALA A 113 2.41 6.91 0.50
CA ALA A 113 2.54 8.36 0.67
C ALA A 113 3.96 8.80 1.08
N LYS A 114 4.68 7.96 1.85
CA LYS A 114 6.07 8.22 2.26
C LYS A 114 7.04 8.22 1.08
N LEU A 115 6.74 7.55 -0.03
CA LEU A 115 7.59 7.57 -1.24
C LEU A 115 7.75 8.97 -1.85
N PHE A 116 6.80 9.86 -1.57
CA PHE A 116 6.79 11.24 -2.08
C PHE A 116 7.33 12.26 -1.08
N GLN A 117 7.84 11.81 0.07
CA GLN A 117 8.45 12.69 1.06
C GLN A 117 9.94 12.87 0.76
N PRO A 118 10.51 14.07 0.98
CA PRO A 118 11.95 14.27 0.85
C PRO A 118 12.71 13.42 1.89
N PRO A 119 13.98 13.07 1.63
CA PRO A 119 14.83 12.45 2.63
C PRO A 119 14.81 13.26 3.93
N GLN A 120 14.42 12.62 5.03
CA GLN A 120 14.40 13.27 6.34
C GLN A 120 15.72 13.01 7.05
N ALA A 121 16.32 14.05 7.62
CA ALA A 121 17.44 13.87 8.53
C ALA A 121 17.00 13.02 9.74
N PRO A 122 17.86 12.15 10.28
CA PRO A 122 17.54 11.40 11.48
C PRO A 122 17.10 12.37 12.58
N LYS A 123 15.96 12.07 13.23
CA LYS A 123 15.44 12.90 14.31
C LYS A 123 16.39 12.78 15.50
N THR A 124 17.28 13.75 15.68
CA THR A 124 18.07 13.84 16.90
C THR A 124 17.11 14.12 18.05
N ALA A 125 17.04 13.20 19.01
CA ALA A 125 16.33 13.47 20.25
C ALA A 125 16.93 14.74 20.89
N LYS A 126 16.09 15.72 21.21
CA LYS A 126 16.54 16.91 21.94
C LYS A 126 16.99 16.46 23.32
N VAL A 127 18.30 16.37 23.53
CA VAL A 127 18.88 16.11 24.84
C VAL A 127 18.78 17.41 25.65
N ASP A 128 18.12 17.35 26.81
CA ASP A 128 18.05 18.46 27.75
C ASP A 128 19.44 18.68 28.38
N PRO A 129 20.09 19.85 28.18
CA PRO A 129 21.44 20.11 28.65
C PRO A 129 21.58 20.20 30.18
N THR A 130 20.47 20.18 30.93
CA THR A 130 20.46 20.25 32.40
C THR A 130 20.50 18.88 33.09
N LEU A 131 20.32 17.79 32.35
CA LEU A 131 20.36 16.43 32.89
C LEU A 131 21.80 15.88 32.89
N PRO A 132 22.25 15.21 33.97
CA PRO A 132 23.57 14.59 34.00
C PRO A 132 23.69 13.57 32.86
N LEU A 133 24.74 13.75 32.04
CA LEU A 133 25.08 12.97 30.85
C LEU A 133 25.34 11.49 31.18
N ILE A 134 24.29 10.72 31.42
CA ILE A 134 24.30 9.33 31.00
C ILE A 134 24.07 9.40 29.50
N GLN A 135 25.14 9.23 28.73
CA GLN A 135 25.05 9.05 27.29
C GLN A 135 24.43 7.67 27.05
N ALA A 136 23.12 7.56 27.32
CA ALA A 136 22.30 6.54 26.72
C ALA A 136 22.39 6.84 25.23
N VAL A 137 23.31 6.14 24.56
CA VAL A 137 23.21 5.93 23.12
C VAL A 137 21.84 5.28 22.98
N SER A 138 20.82 6.10 22.72
CA SER A 138 19.58 5.61 22.16
C SER A 138 20.04 4.92 20.89
N VAL A 139 20.17 3.60 20.95
CA VAL A 139 20.25 2.75 19.78
C VAL A 139 19.07 3.22 18.96
N GLU A 140 19.37 3.94 17.89
CA GLU A 140 18.39 4.50 16.99
C GLU A 140 17.46 3.33 16.70
N GLU A 141 16.19 3.42 17.14
CA GLU A 141 15.18 2.49 16.68
C GLU A 141 15.05 2.77 15.19
N GLU A 142 15.91 2.11 14.41
CA GLU A 142 15.78 1.95 12.98
C GLU A 142 14.39 1.36 12.80
N VAL A 143 13.42 2.22 12.48
CA VAL A 143 12.05 1.76 12.22
C VAL A 143 12.20 0.67 11.18
N PRO A 144 11.83 -0.58 11.50
CA PRO A 144 12.13 -1.69 10.62
C PRO A 144 11.53 -1.39 9.26
N GLN A 145 12.37 -1.43 8.23
CA GLN A 145 11.92 -1.17 6.88
C GLN A 145 10.86 -2.22 6.52
N LEU A 146 9.81 -1.77 5.84
CA LEU A 146 8.72 -2.61 5.36
C LEU A 146 9.26 -3.89 4.70
N GLY A 147 8.99 -5.03 5.32
CA GLY A 147 9.58 -6.31 4.93
C GLY A 147 8.91 -6.93 3.72
N ARG A 148 9.64 -7.80 3.00
CA ARG A 148 9.08 -8.56 1.87
C ARG A 148 7.87 -9.41 2.28
N GLU A 149 7.91 -10.04 3.46
CA GLU A 149 6.82 -10.88 3.96
C GLU A 149 5.54 -10.09 4.21
N GLU A 150 5.67 -8.88 4.75
CA GLU A 150 4.55 -7.98 4.99
C GLU A 150 3.92 -7.51 3.67
N LEU A 151 4.74 -7.12 2.68
CA LEU A 151 4.26 -6.77 1.34
C LEU A 151 3.57 -7.94 0.63
N GLU A 152 4.09 -9.16 0.75
CA GLU A 152 3.43 -10.36 0.19
C GLU A 152 2.12 -10.65 0.93
N ALA A 153 2.06 -10.46 2.25
CA ALA A 153 0.80 -10.58 3.00
C ALA A 153 -0.24 -9.56 2.51
N TRP A 154 0.13 -8.29 2.33
CA TRP A 154 -0.75 -7.26 1.77
C TRP A 154 -1.22 -7.60 0.36
N ARG A 155 -0.33 -8.18 -0.47
CA ARG A 155 -0.69 -8.67 -1.80
C ARG A 155 -1.76 -9.75 -1.75
N GLN A 156 -1.64 -10.71 -0.83
CA GLN A 156 -2.63 -11.78 -0.67
C GLN A 156 -3.97 -11.23 -0.15
N GLN A 157 -3.94 -10.33 0.84
CA GLN A 157 -5.14 -9.64 1.34
C GLN A 157 -5.88 -8.92 0.21
N LEU A 158 -5.17 -8.14 -0.61
CA LEU A 158 -5.75 -7.42 -1.74
C LEU A 158 -6.32 -8.37 -2.80
N LYS A 159 -5.63 -9.48 -3.09
CA LYS A 159 -6.13 -10.51 -4.02
C LYS A 159 -7.42 -11.15 -3.50
N GLN A 160 -7.48 -11.47 -2.20
CA GLN A 160 -8.66 -12.05 -1.57
C GLN A 160 -9.84 -11.08 -1.59
N LEU A 161 -9.62 -9.80 -1.28
CA LEU A 161 -10.66 -8.76 -1.41
C LEU A 161 -11.18 -8.66 -2.84
N ALA A 162 -10.28 -8.58 -3.83
CA ALA A 162 -10.68 -8.46 -5.22
C ALA A 162 -11.52 -9.65 -5.70
N LEU A 163 -11.18 -10.88 -5.29
CA LEU A 163 -11.98 -12.06 -5.61
C LEU A 163 -13.36 -12.00 -4.95
N ARG A 164 -13.41 -11.75 -3.63
CA ARG A 164 -14.66 -11.71 -2.88
C ARG A 164 -15.60 -10.61 -3.37
N PHE A 165 -15.08 -9.43 -3.67
CA PHE A 165 -15.90 -8.34 -4.22
C PHE A 165 -16.42 -8.65 -5.61
N ARG A 166 -15.65 -9.34 -6.47
CA ARG A 166 -16.15 -9.74 -7.78
C ARG A 166 -17.24 -10.80 -7.68
N GLU A 167 -17.11 -11.73 -6.74
CA GLU A 167 -18.15 -12.71 -6.43
C GLU A 167 -19.43 -12.00 -5.98
N SER A 168 -19.36 -11.11 -4.98
CA SER A 168 -20.54 -10.36 -4.51
C SER A 168 -21.20 -9.51 -5.60
N LEU A 169 -20.38 -8.85 -6.44
CA LEU A 169 -20.89 -8.03 -7.55
C LEU A 169 -21.47 -8.87 -8.70
N SER A 170 -21.11 -10.15 -8.83
CA SER A 170 -21.66 -11.04 -9.86
C SER A 170 -22.92 -11.78 -9.41
N GLU A 171 -23.16 -11.87 -8.10
CA GLU A 171 -24.31 -12.54 -7.50
C GLU A 171 -25.56 -11.64 -7.34
N CYS A 172 -25.44 -10.34 -7.63
CA CYS A 172 -26.52 -9.35 -7.57
C CYS A 172 -27.21 -9.13 -8.93
#